data_AF-A0A7Y5NTP1-F1
#
_entry.id   AF-A0A7Y5NTP1-F1
#
_cell.length_a   1.000
_cell.length_b   1.000
_cell.length_c   1.000
_cell.angle_alpha   90.00
_cell.angle_beta   90.00
_cell.angle_gamma   90.00
#
_symmetry.space_group_name_H-M   'P 1'
#
loop_
_entity.id
_entity.type
_entity.pdbx_description
1 polymer ?
#
loop_
_entity_poly.entity_id
_entity_poly.type
_entity_poly.pdbx_seq_one_letter_code
_entity_poly.pdbx_strand_id
1 'polypeptide(L)'
;MKYRIGLLFGAFLAIGAASGCGDSGSGGSGGGDEGGGGVAEGGQPSTGGSDGTGGTGGAAETLSAPTLDEVMPMHGALHLYWTNITADCDAVEGERKEGDGTFANFFSVPGTVDNEADDAATDPAVTYTYRVRCMRGSDFSEYSNEVSASPEP
;
A
#
# COMPACT_ATOMS: atom_id res chain seq x y z
N MET A 1 -24.77 -37.56 -10.77
CA MET A 1 -24.79 -36.14 -11.18
C MET A 1 -23.37 -35.72 -11.55
N LYS A 2 -23.14 -35.27 -12.79
CA LYS A 2 -21.86 -34.71 -13.25
C LYS A 2 -22.00 -33.19 -13.25
N TYR A 3 -21.41 -32.51 -12.26
CA TYR A 3 -21.28 -31.05 -12.32
C TYR A 3 -19.94 -30.72 -12.98
N ARG A 4 -20.02 -30.08 -14.15
CA ARG A 4 -18.86 -29.54 -14.84
C ARG A 4 -18.47 -28.25 -14.09
N ILE A 5 -17.33 -28.30 -13.41
CA ILE A 5 -16.65 -27.14 -12.84
C ILE A 5 -16.26 -26.21 -14.01
N GLY A 6 -16.96 -25.07 -14.08
CA GLY A 6 -16.57 -23.93 -14.90
C GLY A 6 -15.55 -23.13 -14.12
N LEU A 7 -14.28 -23.33 -14.46
CA LEU A 7 -13.13 -22.64 -13.93
C LEU A 7 -13.17 -21.17 -14.42
N LEU A 8 -13.74 -20.27 -13.61
CA LEU A 8 -13.61 -18.83 -13.81
C LEU A 8 -12.34 -18.38 -13.10
N PHE A 9 -11.22 -18.48 -13.81
CA PHE A 9 -10.00 -17.79 -13.42
C PHE A 9 -10.28 -16.28 -13.47
N GLY A 10 -10.30 -15.63 -12.31
CA GLY A 10 -10.22 -14.18 -12.22
C GLY A 10 -8.96 -13.71 -12.94
N ALA A 11 -9.15 -12.95 -14.01
CA ALA A 11 -8.08 -12.40 -14.81
C ALA A 11 -7.32 -11.34 -13.99
N PHE A 12 -6.07 -11.65 -13.62
CA PHE A 12 -5.10 -10.65 -13.20
C PHE A 12 -4.75 -9.77 -14.42
N LEU A 13 -5.25 -8.53 -14.43
CA LEU A 13 -4.75 -7.51 -15.32
C LEU A 13 -3.45 -6.93 -14.73
N ALA A 14 -2.31 -7.50 -15.13
CA ALA A 14 -1.02 -6.88 -14.89
C ALA A 14 -0.86 -5.66 -15.83
N ILE A 15 -1.02 -4.45 -15.29
CA ILE A 15 -0.64 -3.22 -15.98
C ILE A 15 0.89 -3.10 -15.89
N GLY A 16 1.56 -3.42 -17.00
CA GLY A 16 2.98 -3.13 -17.18
C GLY A 16 3.19 -1.63 -17.34
N ALA A 17 3.73 -0.97 -16.32
CA ALA A 17 4.27 0.37 -16.45
C ALA A 17 5.73 0.27 -16.95
N ALA A 18 5.91 0.57 -18.24
CA ALA A 18 7.23 0.88 -18.78
C ALA A 18 7.65 2.27 -18.27
N SER A 19 8.85 2.35 -17.68
CA SER A 19 9.53 3.62 -17.44
C SER A 19 11.03 3.40 -17.64
N GLY A 20 11.43 3.32 -18.91
CA GLY A 20 12.82 3.46 -19.30
C GLY A 20 13.22 4.93 -19.11
N CYS A 21 14.16 5.17 -18.21
CA CYS A 21 14.78 6.46 -17.99
C CYS A 21 15.51 6.93 -19.26
N GLY A 22 15.24 8.18 -19.66
CA GLY A 22 16.05 8.87 -20.66
C GLY A 22 17.36 9.33 -20.02
N ASP A 23 18.48 8.85 -20.54
CA ASP A 23 19.81 9.42 -20.27
C ASP A 23 20.10 10.45 -21.36
N SER A 24 19.80 11.71 -21.10
CA SER A 24 20.27 12.82 -21.93
C SER A 24 21.57 13.36 -21.34
N GLY A 25 22.66 12.69 -21.67
CA GLY A 25 24.01 13.21 -21.49
C GLY A 25 24.21 14.49 -22.32
N SER A 26 24.54 15.58 -21.66
CA SER A 26 25.09 16.79 -22.29
C SER A 26 26.42 17.11 -21.63
N GLY A 27 27.50 16.61 -22.24
CA GLY A 27 28.87 16.97 -21.91
C GLY A 27 29.18 18.38 -22.40
N GLY A 28 29.30 19.31 -21.46
CA GLY A 28 29.83 20.65 -21.71
C GLY A 28 31.35 20.68 -21.53
N SER A 29 32.07 21.04 -22.59
CA SER A 29 33.51 21.36 -22.57
C SER A 29 33.73 22.87 -22.46
N GLY A 30 34.78 23.26 -21.74
CA GLY A 30 35.32 24.63 -21.63
C GLY A 30 35.85 24.82 -20.20
N GLY A 31 37.10 25.16 -19.92
CA GLY A 31 38.05 26.08 -20.56
C GLY A 31 38.49 27.02 -19.44
N GLY A 32 39.78 27.02 -19.07
CA GLY A 32 40.28 27.50 -17.77
C GLY A 32 40.37 29.02 -17.57
N ASP A 33 40.79 29.40 -16.35
CA ASP A 33 41.52 30.64 -16.07
C ASP A 33 42.24 30.55 -14.70
N GLU A 34 43.48 31.02 -14.67
CA GLU A 34 44.34 31.16 -13.49
C GLU A 34 44.11 32.54 -12.85
N GLY A 35 44.01 32.64 -11.52
CA GLY A 35 43.98 33.96 -10.88
C GLY A 35 43.75 33.95 -9.38
N GLY A 36 44.78 33.65 -8.60
CA GLY A 36 44.80 33.87 -7.16
C GLY A 36 45.38 35.24 -6.80
N GLY A 37 44.73 35.95 -5.88
CA GLY A 37 45.30 37.15 -5.23
C GLY A 37 44.24 38.15 -4.77
N GLY A 38 43.77 38.02 -3.53
CA GLY A 38 42.91 39.02 -2.89
C GLY A 38 43.67 40.26 -2.44
N VAL A 39 42.95 41.38 -2.26
CA VAL A 39 42.77 42.10 -0.98
C VAL A 39 41.84 43.32 -1.13
N ALA A 40 40.99 43.49 -0.12
CA ALA A 40 40.56 44.74 0.54
C ALA A 40 39.43 45.65 -0.02
N GLU A 41 38.44 45.84 0.89
CA GLU A 41 37.78 47.09 1.32
C GLU A 41 36.66 47.73 0.47
N GLY A 42 35.41 47.64 1.00
CA GLY A 42 34.54 48.81 1.23
C GLY A 42 33.45 49.15 0.20
N GLY A 43 32.17 48.93 0.55
CA GLY A 43 31.02 49.66 -0.01
C GLY A 43 29.69 48.88 -0.18
N GLN A 44 28.68 49.16 0.65
CA GLN A 44 27.26 48.76 0.45
C GLN A 44 26.58 49.67 -0.61
N PRO A 45 25.54 49.25 -1.40
CA PRO A 45 24.21 48.86 -0.89
C PRO A 45 23.36 47.82 -1.71
N SER A 46 22.29 47.34 -1.05
CA SER A 46 21.08 46.57 -1.46
C SER A 46 20.85 46.10 -2.91
N THR A 47 20.58 44.78 -3.08
CA THR A 47 19.71 44.21 -4.12
C THR A 47 18.97 42.97 -3.59
N GLY A 48 17.65 42.91 -3.81
CA GLY A 48 16.82 41.76 -3.48
C GLY A 48 17.00 40.58 -4.44
N GLY A 49 16.44 39.43 -4.07
CA GLY A 49 16.35 38.24 -4.91
C GLY A 49 16.24 36.97 -4.08
N SER A 50 15.00 36.51 -3.90
CA SER A 50 14.61 35.22 -3.31
C SER A 50 15.16 34.03 -4.10
N ASP A 51 15.39 32.90 -3.42
CA ASP A 51 15.01 31.53 -3.80
C ASP A 51 15.25 30.67 -2.54
N GLY A 52 14.23 30.21 -1.80
CA GLY A 52 13.26 29.19 -2.26
C GLY A 52 14.02 27.86 -2.39
N THR A 53 13.90 26.87 -1.51
CA THR A 53 12.66 26.31 -0.98
C THR A 53 12.99 25.51 0.28
N GLY A 54 12.31 25.85 1.37
CA GLY A 54 12.23 24.99 2.54
C GLY A 54 11.61 23.66 2.15
N GLY A 55 12.34 22.58 2.37
CA GLY A 55 11.74 21.27 2.52
C GLY A 55 10.98 21.25 3.83
N THR A 56 9.75 21.78 3.83
CA THR A 56 8.77 21.38 4.82
C THR A 56 8.48 19.92 4.52
N GLY A 57 9.23 19.02 5.16
CA GLY A 57 8.85 17.62 5.26
C GLY A 57 7.43 17.60 5.81
N GLY A 58 6.46 17.40 4.92
CA GLY A 58 5.08 17.22 5.31
C GLY A 58 5.08 16.07 6.30
N ALA A 59 4.54 16.31 7.50
CA ALA A 59 4.30 15.23 8.43
C ALA A 59 3.51 14.16 7.67
N ALA A 60 4.02 12.93 7.66
CA ALA A 60 3.28 11.82 7.09
C ALA A 60 1.97 11.71 7.87
N GLU A 61 0.85 11.97 7.21
CA GLU A 61 -0.47 11.75 7.80
C GLU A 61 -0.62 10.25 8.08
N THR A 62 -0.69 9.90 9.36
CA THR A 62 -0.77 8.51 9.82
C THR A 62 -2.02 7.84 9.26
N LEU A 63 -1.86 6.69 8.62
CA LEU A 63 -2.97 5.89 8.09
C LEU A 63 -3.89 5.43 9.22
N SER A 64 -5.21 5.52 9.02
CA SER A 64 -6.19 4.97 9.96
C SER A 64 -6.44 3.50 9.65
N ALA A 65 -6.48 2.66 10.69
CA ALA A 65 -6.80 1.25 10.55
C ALA A 65 -8.24 1.08 10.01
N PRO A 66 -8.47 0.15 9.07
CA PRO A 66 -9.84 -0.25 8.73
C PRO A 66 -10.54 -0.92 9.93
N THR A 67 -11.86 -0.99 9.88
CA THR A 67 -12.67 -1.80 10.79
C THR A 67 -13.11 -3.06 10.06
N LEU A 68 -12.84 -4.24 10.63
CA LEU A 68 -13.37 -5.50 10.10
C LEU A 68 -14.77 -5.70 10.66
N ASP A 69 -15.78 -5.51 9.82
CA ASP A 69 -17.19 -5.42 10.24
C ASP A 69 -17.78 -6.80 10.49
N GLU A 70 -17.57 -7.74 9.56
CA GLU A 70 -18.13 -9.08 9.64
C GLU A 70 -17.29 -10.10 8.86
N VAL A 71 -17.32 -11.36 9.31
CA VAL A 71 -16.87 -12.52 8.53
C VAL A 71 -18.05 -13.50 8.46
N MET A 72 -18.71 -13.53 7.31
CA MET A 72 -19.93 -14.29 7.08
C MET A 72 -19.60 -15.74 6.70
N PRO A 73 -20.10 -16.74 7.45
CA PRO A 73 -20.02 -18.13 7.05
C PRO A 73 -20.77 -18.42 5.76
N MET A 74 -20.14 -19.17 4.86
CA MET A 74 -20.77 -19.73 3.65
C MET A 74 -20.43 -21.23 3.58
N HIS A 75 -21.16 -21.99 2.75
CA HIS A 75 -20.89 -23.42 2.54
C HIS A 75 -19.51 -23.61 1.87
N GLY A 76 -18.53 -24.02 2.67
CA GLY A 76 -17.14 -24.22 2.25
C GLY A 76 -16.36 -22.92 1.95
N ALA A 77 -16.77 -21.78 2.51
CA ALA A 77 -16.05 -20.52 2.38
C ALA A 77 -16.38 -19.53 3.52
N LEU A 78 -15.62 -18.44 3.61
CA LEU A 78 -15.91 -17.29 4.46
C LEU A 78 -15.89 -16.01 3.63
N HIS A 79 -16.81 -15.07 3.89
CA HIS A 79 -16.84 -13.78 3.19
C HIS A 79 -16.61 -12.64 4.19
N LEU A 80 -15.52 -11.90 4.01
CA LEU A 80 -15.14 -10.78 4.86
C LEU A 80 -15.74 -9.48 4.33
N TYR A 81 -16.15 -8.61 5.26
CA TYR A 81 -16.60 -7.24 4.98
C TYR A 81 -15.92 -6.27 5.94
N TRP A 82 -15.43 -5.14 5.42
CA TRP A 82 -14.74 -4.13 6.22
C TRP A 82 -15.03 -2.71 5.75
N THR A 83 -14.82 -1.77 6.66
CA THR A 83 -14.91 -0.34 6.39
C THR A 83 -13.52 0.28 6.43
N ASN A 84 -13.07 0.82 5.30
CA ASN A 84 -11.83 1.59 5.22
C ASN A 84 -12.14 3.10 5.17
N ILE A 85 -11.74 3.84 6.20
CA ILE A 85 -11.92 5.30 6.28
C ILE A 85 -10.73 6.10 5.74
N THR A 86 -9.64 5.43 5.37
CA THR A 86 -8.44 6.09 4.84
C THR A 86 -8.64 6.39 3.36
N ALA A 87 -8.84 7.66 3.03
CA ALA A 87 -9.24 8.12 1.69
C ALA A 87 -8.20 7.84 0.58
N ASP A 88 -6.92 7.86 0.92
CA ASP A 88 -5.78 7.65 0.04
C ASP A 88 -5.05 6.35 0.38
N CYS A 89 -5.83 5.32 0.71
CA CYS A 89 -5.35 3.96 0.83
C CYS A 89 -5.11 3.36 -0.55
N ASP A 90 -3.89 2.92 -0.84
CA ASP A 90 -3.58 2.26 -2.11
C ASP A 90 -4.20 0.85 -2.14
N ALA A 91 -4.07 0.12 -1.04
CA ALA A 91 -4.55 -1.25 -0.91
C ALA A 91 -4.97 -1.61 0.52
N VAL A 92 -5.95 -2.49 0.65
CA VAL A 92 -6.24 -3.20 1.89
C VAL A 92 -5.57 -4.57 1.83
N GLU A 93 -4.72 -4.84 2.81
CA GLU A 93 -4.08 -6.14 3.00
C GLU A 93 -4.83 -6.91 4.10
N GLY A 94 -5.17 -8.17 3.83
CA GLY A 94 -5.78 -9.06 4.81
C GLY A 94 -4.83 -10.18 5.22
N GLU A 95 -4.83 -10.49 6.51
CA GLU A 95 -4.16 -11.66 7.06
C GLU A 95 -5.15 -12.61 7.70
N ARG A 96 -4.79 -13.90 7.68
CA ARG A 96 -5.55 -14.99 8.27
C ARG A 96 -4.65 -15.85 9.15
N LYS A 97 -5.18 -16.35 10.26
CA LYS A 97 -4.63 -17.49 11.01
C LYS A 97 -5.69 -18.58 11.16
N GLU A 98 -5.22 -19.81 11.34
CA GLU A 98 -6.05 -21.00 11.53
C GLU A 98 -5.84 -21.55 12.95
N GLY A 99 -6.91 -21.63 13.74
CA GLY A 99 -6.83 -21.98 15.16
C GLY A 99 -5.85 -21.07 15.92
N ASP A 100 -4.93 -21.71 16.65
CA ASP A 100 -3.86 -21.02 17.39
C ASP A 100 -2.60 -20.75 16.53
N GLY A 101 -2.72 -20.88 15.21
CA GLY A 101 -1.63 -20.61 14.27
C GLY A 101 -1.20 -19.15 14.22
N THR A 102 -0.23 -18.86 13.37
CA THR A 102 0.25 -17.49 13.12
C THR A 102 -0.52 -16.84 11.99
N PHE A 103 -0.70 -15.52 12.06
CA PHE A 103 -1.20 -14.75 10.93
C PHE A 103 -0.23 -14.83 9.74
N ALA A 104 -0.80 -15.02 8.56
CA ALA A 104 -0.11 -14.93 7.28
C ALA A 104 -0.93 -14.09 6.30
N ASN A 105 -0.26 -13.45 5.34
CA ASN A 105 -0.93 -12.73 4.27
C ASN A 105 -1.89 -13.67 3.52
N PHE A 106 -3.13 -13.20 3.37
CA PHE A 106 -4.20 -13.90 2.67
C PHE A 106 -4.54 -13.17 1.36
N PHE A 107 -4.72 -11.85 1.40
CA PHE A 107 -5.00 -11.05 0.19
C PHE A 107 -4.36 -9.66 0.24
N SER A 108 -4.37 -9.01 -0.93
CA SER A 108 -4.19 -7.58 -1.09
C SER A 108 -5.09 -7.09 -2.22
N VAL A 109 -6.02 -6.18 -1.92
CA VAL A 109 -6.99 -5.62 -2.88
C VAL A 109 -6.89 -4.10 -2.91
N PRO A 110 -7.36 -3.42 -3.97
CA PRO A 110 -7.37 -1.95 -4.00
C PRO A 110 -8.06 -1.34 -2.77
N GLY A 111 -7.58 -0.19 -2.30
CA GLY A 111 -8.08 0.44 -1.06
C GLY A 111 -9.56 0.82 -1.04
N THR A 112 -10.19 0.87 -2.22
CA THR A 112 -11.63 1.12 -2.42
C THR A 112 -12.50 -0.13 -2.29
N VAL A 113 -11.91 -1.32 -2.24
CA VAL A 113 -12.65 -2.58 -2.03
C VAL A 113 -12.96 -2.73 -0.54
N ASP A 114 -14.15 -3.24 -0.25
CA ASP A 114 -14.73 -3.36 1.10
C ASP A 114 -15.08 -4.81 1.47
N ASN A 115 -14.75 -5.78 0.62
CA ASN A 115 -15.04 -7.19 0.85
C ASN A 115 -14.08 -8.13 0.10
N GLU A 116 -13.90 -9.35 0.62
CA GLU A 116 -13.10 -10.41 -0.02
C GLU A 116 -13.63 -11.79 0.43
N ALA A 117 -13.63 -12.76 -0.48
CA ALA A 117 -14.02 -14.15 -0.19
C ALA A 117 -12.79 -15.03 0.05
N ASP A 118 -12.83 -15.85 1.11
CA ASP A 118 -11.89 -16.91 1.40
C ASP A 118 -12.49 -18.28 1.04
N ASP A 119 -12.39 -18.63 -0.23
CA ASP A 119 -12.81 -19.94 -0.75
C ASP A 119 -11.91 -21.11 -0.31
N ALA A 120 -10.79 -20.81 0.38
CA ALA A 120 -9.89 -21.83 0.91
C ALA A 120 -10.24 -22.24 2.36
N ALA A 121 -10.98 -21.40 3.09
CA ALA A 121 -11.52 -21.70 4.41
C ALA A 121 -12.70 -22.68 4.31
N THR A 122 -12.38 -23.96 4.08
CA THR A 122 -13.36 -25.01 3.76
C THR A 122 -13.69 -25.95 4.92
N ASP A 123 -12.82 -26.02 5.95
CA ASP A 123 -12.99 -26.94 7.07
C ASP A 123 -13.88 -26.32 8.18
N PRO A 124 -15.10 -26.83 8.43
CA PRO A 124 -15.99 -26.31 9.46
C PRO A 124 -15.52 -26.61 10.89
N ALA A 125 -14.52 -27.49 11.07
CA ALA A 125 -13.91 -27.76 12.37
C ALA A 125 -12.77 -26.77 12.71
N VAL A 126 -12.35 -25.93 11.76
CA VAL A 126 -11.29 -24.94 11.94
C VAL A 126 -11.91 -23.56 12.14
N THR A 127 -11.46 -22.84 13.15
CA THR A 127 -11.74 -21.42 13.31
C THR A 127 -10.67 -20.62 12.58
N TYR A 128 -11.10 -19.78 11.66
CA TYR A 128 -10.25 -18.85 10.92
C TYR A 128 -10.42 -17.48 11.56
N THR A 129 -9.32 -16.82 11.87
CA THR A 129 -9.32 -15.44 12.41
C THR A 129 -8.66 -14.51 11.41
N TYR A 130 -9.30 -13.38 11.16
CA TYR A 130 -8.88 -12.39 10.17
C TYR A 130 -8.60 -11.05 10.80
N ARG A 131 -7.71 -10.30 10.18
CA ARG A 131 -7.47 -8.88 10.41
C ARG A 131 -7.05 -8.23 9.10
N VAL A 132 -7.36 -6.94 8.94
CA VAL A 132 -7.02 -6.17 7.75
C VAL A 132 -6.27 -4.91 8.12
N ARG A 133 -5.48 -4.35 7.19
CA ARG A 133 -4.81 -3.05 7.34
C ARG A 133 -4.80 -2.29 6.02
N CYS A 134 -4.70 -0.98 6.10
CA CYS A 134 -4.49 -0.13 4.95
C CYS A 134 -2.98 0.00 4.63
N MET A 135 -2.65 0.01 3.35
CA MET A 135 -1.31 0.30 2.81
C MET A 135 -1.35 1.58 1.97
N ARG A 136 -0.32 2.42 2.12
CA ARG A 136 -0.02 3.55 1.23
C ARG A 136 1.48 3.56 0.95
N GLY A 137 1.90 3.14 -0.24
CA GLY A 137 3.31 2.94 -0.56
C GLY A 137 4.01 1.97 0.42
N SER A 138 4.98 2.48 1.19
CA SER A 138 5.68 1.72 2.23
C SER A 138 5.09 1.91 3.64
N ASP A 139 4.09 2.76 3.77
CA ASP A 139 3.42 3.05 5.04
C ASP A 139 2.25 2.10 5.24
N PHE A 140 2.04 1.70 6.49
CA PHE A 140 0.99 0.79 6.90
C PHE A 140 0.20 1.40 8.06
N SER A 141 -1.12 1.20 8.07
CA SER A 141 -1.89 1.40 9.29
C SER A 141 -1.59 0.30 10.30
N GLU A 142 -2.01 0.52 11.55
CA GLU A 142 -2.26 -0.61 12.46
C GLU A 142 -3.29 -1.58 11.85
N TYR A 143 -3.31 -2.82 12.33
CA TYR A 143 -4.35 -3.76 11.95
C TYR A 143 -5.70 -3.39 12.59
N SER A 144 -6.77 -3.81 11.93
CA SER A 144 -8.14 -3.80 12.44
C SER A 144 -8.31 -4.64 13.71
N ASN A 145 -9.53 -4.62 14.26
CA ASN A 145 -9.99 -5.69 15.13
C ASN A 145 -9.87 -7.07 14.47
N GLU A 146 -9.72 -8.11 15.29
CA GLU A 146 -9.77 -9.49 14.84
C GLU A 146 -11.22 -9.99 14.83
N VAL A 147 -11.63 -10.69 13.77
CA VAL A 147 -12.93 -11.37 13.69
C VAL A 147 -12.68 -12.83 13.32
N SER A 148 -13.36 -13.74 14.01
CA SER A 148 -13.20 -15.18 13.83
C SER A 148 -14.50 -15.84 13.41
N ALA A 149 -14.41 -16.79 12.48
CA ALA A 149 -15.53 -17.58 12.02
C ALA A 149 -15.07 -18.98 11.56
N SER A 150 -16.02 -19.88 11.40
CA SER A 150 -15.85 -21.18 10.75
C SER A 150 -16.85 -21.28 9.60
N PRO A 151 -16.48 -21.88 8.45
CA PRO A 151 -17.40 -22.03 7.32
C PRO A 151 -18.57 -22.95 7.69
N GLU A 152 -19.66 -22.86 6.94
CA GLU A 152 -20.77 -23.80 7.08
C GLU A 152 -20.38 -25.18 6.52
N PRO A 153 -20.85 -26.29 7.13
CA PRO A 153 -20.57 -27.66 6.68
C PRO A 153 -21.13 -28.00 5.30
#